data_AF-A0ABD3SPG5-F1
#
_entry.id   AF-A0ABD3SPG5-F1
#
_cell.length_a   1.000
_cell.length_b   1.000
_cell.length_c   1.000
_cell.angle_alpha   90.00
_cell.angle_beta   90.00
_cell.angle_gamma   90.00
#
_symmetry.space_group_name_H-M   'P 1'
#
loop_
_entity.id
_entity.type
_entity.pdbx_description
1 polymer ?
#
loop_
_entity_poly.entity_id
_entity_poly.type
_entity_poly.pdbx_seq_one_letter_code
_entity_poly.pdbx_strand_id
1 'polypeptide(L)' 'MSSVWSPAGGWWPTPVAWKRNTAICYACIAVASSLVFKVSAEKERRPIPPYKHIPSQRWCKHAKVDDPSLP' A
#
# COMPACT_ATOMS: atom_id res chain seq x y z
N MET A 1 33.38 28.58 -1.85
CA MET A 1 33.17 27.36 -1.05
C MET A 1 32.07 26.56 -1.75
N SER A 2 32.42 25.53 -2.51
CA SER A 2 31.45 24.71 -3.26
C SER A 2 30.52 23.99 -2.29
N SER A 3 29.24 24.39 -2.23
CA SER A 3 28.23 23.63 -1.48
C SER A 3 27.95 22.35 -2.25
N VAL A 4 28.58 21.25 -1.84
CA VAL A 4 28.29 19.93 -2.39
C VAL A 4 26.88 19.55 -1.92
N TRP A 5 25.93 19.57 -2.85
CA TRP A 5 24.57 19.12 -2.59
C TRP A 5 24.52 17.60 -2.70
N SER A 6 23.94 16.95 -1.71
CA SER A 6 23.69 15.51 -1.69
C SER A 6 22.19 15.27 -1.58
N PRO A 7 21.60 14.38 -2.39
CA PRO A 7 20.17 14.07 -2.34
C PRO A 7 19.73 13.49 -1.00
N ALA A 8 20.62 12.79 -0.28
CA ALA A 8 20.33 12.22 1.04
C ALA A 8 20.56 13.22 2.20
N GLY A 9 21.11 14.41 1.93
CA GLY A 9 21.59 15.35 2.94
C GLY A 9 23.06 15.16 3.32
N GLY A 10 23.50 15.94 4.31
CA GLY A 10 24.87 15.90 4.87
C GLY A 10 24.98 15.05 6.14
N TRP A 11 26.11 15.14 6.85
CA TRP A 11 26.41 14.34 8.04
C TRP A 11 25.47 14.61 9.23
N TRP A 12 24.98 15.85 9.40
CA TRP A 12 23.98 16.23 10.41
C TRP A 12 22.95 17.21 9.82
N PRO A 13 21.98 16.72 9.03
CA PRO A 13 21.01 17.60 8.41
C PRO A 13 20.03 18.10 9.48
N THR A 14 19.76 19.40 9.49
CA THR A 14 18.73 20.05 10.33
C THR A 14 17.56 20.56 9.48
N PRO A 15 16.77 19.66 8.86
CA PRO A 15 15.67 20.05 7.99
C PRO A 15 14.54 20.74 8.75
N VAL A 16 14.33 22.03 8.46
CA VAL A 16 13.30 22.86 9.13
C VAL A 16 11.87 22.35 8.94
N ALA A 17 11.59 21.63 7.84
CA ALA A 17 10.25 21.17 7.45
C ALA A 17 10.08 19.64 7.47
N TRP A 18 10.90 18.91 8.22
CA TRP A 18 10.91 17.43 8.18
C TRP A 18 9.55 16.79 8.47
N LYS A 19 8.78 17.32 9.43
CA LYS A 19 7.46 16.80 9.80
C LYS A 19 6.49 16.83 8.61
N ARG A 20 6.45 17.97 7.91
CA ARG A 20 5.60 18.17 6.73
C ARG A 20 6.03 17.25 5.60
N ASN A 21 7.34 17.16 5.33
CA ASN A 21 7.85 16.34 4.23
C ASN A 21 7.56 14.85 4.47
N THR A 22 7.77 14.36 5.70
CA THR A 22 7.43 12.98 6.07
C THR A 22 5.93 12.71 5.96
N ALA A 23 5.08 13.66 6.39
CA ALA A 23 3.63 13.53 6.24
C ALA A 23 3.22 13.42 4.76
N ILE A 24 3.82 14.23 3.88
CA ILE A 24 3.58 14.15 2.43
C ILE A 24 4.03 12.78 1.88
N CYS A 25 5.22 12.30 2.25
CA CYS A 25 5.69 10.99 1.81
C CYS A 25 4.73 9.86 2.24
N TYR A 26 4.28 9.84 3.49
CA TYR A 26 3.31 8.86 3.96
C TYR A 26 1.98 8.97 3.22
N ALA A 27 1.50 10.18 2.95
CA ALA A 27 0.27 10.38 2.18
C ALA A 27 0.41 9.81 0.75
N CYS A 28 1.53 10.08 0.07
CA CYS A 28 1.81 9.52 -1.25
C CYS A 28 1.84 7.99 -1.24
N ILE A 29 2.51 7.39 -0.24
CA ILE A 29 2.57 5.93 -0.08
C ILE A 29 1.16 5.39 0.15
N ALA A 30 0.38 5.97 1.06
CA ALA A 30 -0.98 5.52 1.35
C ALA A 30 -1.89 5.57 0.11
N VAL A 31 -1.81 6.66 -0.68
CA VAL A 31 -2.57 6.78 -1.93
C VAL A 31 -2.14 5.69 -2.91
N ALA A 32 -0.84 5.53 -3.17
CA ALA A 32 -0.34 4.53 -4.09
C ALA A 32 -0.72 3.11 -3.66
N SER A 33 -0.53 2.76 -2.39
CA SER A 33 -0.90 1.46 -1.83
C SER A 33 -2.41 1.22 -1.93
N SER A 34 -3.26 2.24 -1.72
CA SER A 34 -4.71 2.08 -1.86
C SER A 34 -5.14 1.74 -3.29
N LEU A 35 -4.52 2.36 -4.29
CA LEU A 35 -4.79 2.09 -5.70
C LEU A 35 -4.37 0.67 -6.08
N VAL A 36 -3.15 0.28 -5.68
CA VAL A 36 -2.64 -1.08 -5.90
C VAL A 36 -3.51 -2.11 -5.20
N PHE A 37 -3.96 -1.82 -3.97
CA PHE A 37 -4.86 -2.69 -3.21
C PHE A 37 -6.19 -2.90 -3.94
N LYS A 38 -6.81 -1.84 -4.49
CA LYS A 38 -8.05 -1.97 -5.26
C LYS A 38 -7.87 -2.86 -6.49
N VAL A 39 -6.79 -2.65 -7.25
CA VAL A 39 -6.49 -3.48 -8.43
C VAL A 39 -6.22 -4.93 -8.03
N SER A 40 -5.49 -5.14 -6.93
CA SER A 40 -5.23 -6.48 -6.39
C SER A 40 -6.53 -7.20 -6.01
N ALA A 41 -7.39 -6.55 -5.22
CA ALA A 41 -8.67 -7.11 -4.79
C ALA A 41 -9.64 -7.40 -5.94
N GLU A 42 -9.57 -6.62 -7.02
CA GLU A 42 -10.37 -6.86 -8.23
C GLU A 42 -9.86 -8.04 -9.06
N LYS A 43 -8.54 -8.24 -9.13
CA LYS A 43 -7.92 -9.29 -9.95
C LYS A 43 -7.73 -10.62 -9.21
N GLU A 44 -7.83 -10.62 -7.90
CA GLU A 44 -7.58 -11.83 -7.10
C GLU A 44 -8.59 -12.94 -7.46
N ARG A 45 -8.05 -14.09 -7.87
CA ARG A 45 -8.80 -15.32 -8.12
C ARG A 45 -8.26 -16.45 -7.26
N ARG A 46 -9.16 -17.28 -6.75
CA ARG A 46 -8.86 -18.47 -5.95
C ARG A 46 -9.43 -19.70 -6.65
N PRO A 47 -8.61 -20.48 -7.37
CA PRO A 47 -9.07 -21.72 -8.00
C PRO A 47 -9.54 -22.77 -6.98
N ILE A 48 -8.98 -22.73 -5.77
CA ILE A 48 -9.32 -23.60 -4.65
C ILE A 48 -9.79 -22.71 -3.50
N PRO A 49 -11.00 -22.93 -2.95
CA PRO A 49 -11.48 -22.17 -1.81
C PRO A 49 -10.65 -22.48 -0.55
N PRO A 50 -10.47 -21.51 0.35
CA PRO A 50 -9.75 -21.73 1.59
C PRO A 50 -10.52 -22.68 2.53
N TYR A 51 -9.81 -23.44 3.37
CA TYR A 51 -10.43 -24.36 4.34
C TYR A 51 -11.32 -23.66 5.38
N LYS A 52 -11.05 -22.39 5.68
CA LYS A 52 -11.84 -21.53 6.57
C LYS A 52 -12.01 -20.16 5.93
N HIS A 53 -13.13 -19.49 6.24
CA HIS A 53 -13.37 -18.14 5.74
C HIS A 53 -12.29 -17.18 6.25
N ILE A 54 -11.69 -16.44 5.32
CA ILE A 54 -10.63 -15.47 5.59
C ILE A 54 -11.14 -14.05 5.36
N PRO A 55 -10.61 -13.05 6.10
CA PRO A 55 -11.08 -11.68 5.99
C PRO A 55 -10.94 -11.10 4.57
N SER A 56 -9.95 -11.54 3.79
CA SER A 56 -9.75 -11.04 2.43
C SER A 56 -10.86 -11.39 1.46
N GLN A 57 -11.63 -12.45 1.72
CA GLN A 57 -12.83 -12.75 0.94
C GLN A 57 -13.90 -11.65 1.04
N ARG A 58 -13.84 -10.75 2.03
CA ARG A 58 -14.83 -9.66 2.20
C ARG A 58 -14.67 -8.53 1.19
N TRP A 59 -13.45 -8.29 0.68
CA TRP A 59 -13.18 -7.16 -0.21
C TRP A 59 -12.77 -7.57 -1.62
N CYS A 60 -12.52 -8.86 -1.85
CA CYS A 60 -12.11 -9.34 -3.17
C CYS A 60 -13.32 -9.66 -4.05
N LYS A 61 -13.30 -9.13 -5.28
CA LYS A 61 -14.47 -9.11 -6.19
C LYS A 61 -14.99 -10.51 -6.55
N HIS A 62 -14.07 -11.46 -6.69
CA HIS A 62 -14.38 -12.81 -7.17
C HIS A 62 -14.60 -13.83 -6.04
N ALA A 63 -14.55 -13.40 -4.78
CA ALA A 63 -14.59 -14.30 -3.64
C ALA A 63 -15.81 -15.24 -3.65
N LYS A 64 -17.01 -14.75 -3.97
CA LYS A 64 -18.25 -15.55 -4.01
C LYS A 64 -18.33 -16.52 -5.20
N VAL A 65 -17.65 -16.20 -6.30
CA VAL A 65 -17.56 -17.09 -7.47
C VAL A 65 -16.59 -18.23 -7.18
N ASP A 66 -15.48 -17.90 -6.55
CA ASP A 66 -14.41 -18.84 -6.22
C ASP A 66 -14.75 -19.71 -4.99
N ASP A 67 -15.57 -19.20 -4.07
CA ASP A 67 -16.08 -19.91 -2.89
C ASP A 67 -17.60 -19.72 -2.75
N PRO A 68 -18.42 -20.65 -3.29
CA PRO A 68 -19.88 -20.58 -3.24
C PRO A 68 -20.47 -20.72 -1.82
N SER A 69 -19.66 -21.11 -0.83
CA SER A 69 -20.13 -21.27 0.56
C SER A 69 -20.21 -19.94 1.32
N LEU A 70 -19.66 -18.86 0.75
CA LEU A 70 -19.71 -17.53 1.34
C LEU A 70 -21.16 -17.00 1.38
N PRO A 71 -21.54 -16.31 2.47
CA PRO A 71 -22.88 -15.75 2.64
C PRO A 71 -23.27 -14.77 1.52
#